data_AF-A0A485CJ74-F1
#
_entry.id   AF-A0A485CJ74-F1
#
_cell.length_a   1.000
_cell.length_b   1.000
_cell.length_c   1.000
_cell.angle_alpha   90.00
_cell.angle_beta   90.00
_cell.angle_gamma   90.00
#
_symmetry.space_group_name_H-M   'P 1'
#
loop_
_entity.id
_entity.type
_entity.pdbx_description
1 polymer ?
#
loop_
_entity_poly.entity_id
_entity_poly.type
_entity_poly.pdbx_seq_one_letter_code
_entity_poly.pdbx_strand_id
1 'polypeptide(L)' 'MYYHHTGHIGGIKEATFEEMIARRPERVIEIAVKGMLPKGPLGSCYGTGKLKVYAGNEHNHAAQQPQVLDI' A
#
# COMPACT_ATOMS: atom_id res chain seq x y z
N MET A 1 -2.85 -13.52 -6.40
CA MET A 1 -1.39 -13.59 -6.67
C MET A 1 -0.90 -12.18 -7.00
N TYR A 2 0.14 -11.72 -6.32
CA TYR A 2 0.78 -10.44 -6.56
C TYR A 2 2.01 -10.61 -7.43
N TYR A 3 2.14 -9.81 -8.47
CA TYR A 3 3.26 -9.89 -9.40
C TYR A 3 4.11 -8.62 -9.34
N HIS A 4 5.43 -8.81 -9.38
CA HIS A 4 6.39 -7.71 -9.44
C HIS A 4 7.53 -8.10 -10.38
N HIS A 5 7.80 -7.26 -11.39
CA HIS A 5 8.92 -7.49 -12.30
C HIS A 5 10.13 -6.63 -11.91
N THR A 6 11.32 -7.23 -11.87
CA THR A 6 12.56 -6.53 -11.52
C THR A 6 13.25 -5.86 -12.71
N GLY A 7 12.71 -5.98 -13.92
CA GLY A 7 13.29 -5.39 -15.15
C GLY A 7 14.35 -6.24 -15.85
N HIS A 8 14.71 -7.40 -15.27
CA HIS A 8 15.70 -8.33 -15.85
C HIS A 8 15.00 -9.57 -16.44
N ILE A 9 15.64 -10.25 -17.39
CA ILE A 9 15.10 -11.48 -18.00
C ILE A 9 14.89 -12.53 -16.91
N GLY A 10 13.67 -13.09 -16.82
CA GLY A 10 13.29 -14.04 -15.76
C GLY A 10 13.02 -13.40 -14.39
N GLY A 11 13.00 -12.06 -14.30
CA GLY A 11 12.86 -11.31 -13.06
C GLY A 11 11.43 -11.15 -12.54
N ILE A 12 10.51 -12.06 -12.90
CA ILE A 12 9.13 -12.02 -12.39
C ILE A 12 9.12 -12.63 -10.99
N LYS A 13 8.65 -11.85 -10.02
CA LYS A 13 8.39 -12.31 -8.65
C LYS A 13 6.90 -12.44 -8.45
N GLU A 14 6.48 -13.59 -7.99
CA GLU A 14 5.12 -13.87 -7.58
C GLU A 14 5.05 -14.00 -6.05
N ALA A 15 3.95 -13.58 -5.46
CA ALA A 15 3.67 -13.76 -4.04
C ALA A 15 2.18 -14.05 -3.85
N THR A 16 1.89 -15.01 -2.98
CA THR A 16 0.52 -15.26 -2.50
C THR A 16 0.09 -14.16 -1.53
N PHE A 17 -1.21 -14.15 -1.23
CA PHE A 17 -1.77 -13.21 -0.25
C PHE A 17 -1.25 -13.48 1.17
N GLU A 18 -1.16 -14.75 1.56
CA GLU A 18 -0.65 -15.17 2.86
C GLU A 18 0.81 -14.76 3.05
N GLU A 19 1.66 -14.98 2.05
CA GLU A 19 3.06 -14.55 2.08
C GLU A 19 3.20 -13.03 2.16
N MET A 20 2.32 -12.29 1.48
CA MET A 20 2.36 -10.83 1.50
C MET A 20 1.94 -10.28 2.86
N ILE A 21 0.91 -10.84 3.49
CA ILE A 21 0.49 -10.46 4.85
C ILE A 21 1.59 -10.74 5.86
N ALA A 22 2.21 -11.92 5.80
CA ALA A 22 3.27 -12.30 6.73
C ALA A 22 4.49 -11.37 6.63
N ARG A 23 4.81 -10.91 5.42
CA ARG A 23 6.03 -10.13 5.17
C ARG A 23 5.81 -8.61 5.27
N ARG A 24 4.75 -8.09 4.65
CA ARG A 24 4.42 -6.66 4.55
C ARG A 24 2.90 -6.47 4.42
N PRO A 25 2.15 -6.56 5.53
CA PRO A 25 0.69 -6.46 5.50
C PRO A 25 0.20 -5.09 5.02
N GLU A 26 0.95 -4.03 5.34
CA GLU A 26 0.68 -2.65 4.87
C GLU A 26 0.54 -2.54 3.34
N ARG A 27 1.38 -3.28 2.61
CA ARG A 27 1.46 -3.18 1.15
C ARG A 27 0.25 -3.78 0.44
N VAL A 28 -0.44 -4.72 1.08
CA VAL A 28 -1.70 -5.31 0.58
C VAL A 28 -2.74 -4.20 0.39
N ILE A 29 -2.91 -3.38 1.43
CA ILE A 29 -3.89 -2.29 1.45
C ILE A 29 -3.46 -1.16 0.52
N GLU A 30 -2.17 -0.80 0.53
CA GLU A 30 -1.65 0.23 -0.39
C GLU A 30 -1.90 -0.12 -1.86
N ILE A 31 -1.65 -1.38 -2.26
CA ILE A 31 -1.89 -1.83 -3.64
C ILE A 31 -3.37 -1.77 -3.98
N ALA A 32 -4.25 -2.21 -3.07
CA ALA A 32 -5.70 -2.19 -3.28
C ALA A 32 -6.22 -0.77 -3.48
N VAL A 33 -5.89 0.15 -2.57
CA VAL A 33 -6.32 1.56 -2.65
C VAL A 33 -5.73 2.25 -3.88
N LYS A 34 -4.45 2.04 -4.17
CA LYS A 34 -3.80 2.59 -5.37
C LYS A 34 -4.46 2.09 -6.67
N GLY A 35 -4.92 0.84 -6.69
CA GLY A 35 -5.65 0.27 -7.83
C GLY A 35 -7.02 0.88 -8.07
N MET A 36 -7.68 1.39 -7.02
CA MET A 36 -8.98 2.06 -7.11
C MET A 36 -8.89 3.54 -7.54
N LEU A 37 -7.69 4.13 -7.53
CA LEU A 37 -7.48 5.54 -7.87
C LEU A 37 -7.25 5.75 -9.38
N PRO A 38 -7.58 6.94 -9.91
CA PRO A 38 -7.36 7.26 -11.31
C PRO A 38 -5.87 7.27 -11.65
N LYS A 39 -5.50 6.75 -12.82
CA LYS A 39 -4.11 6.72 -13.29
C LYS A 39 -3.71 8.11 -13.76
N GLY A 40 -2.85 8.78 -12.99
CA GLY A 40 -2.31 10.10 -13.30
C GLY A 40 -1.38 10.62 -12.21
N PRO A 41 -0.71 11.75 -12.42
CA PRO A 41 0.18 12.34 -11.42
C PRO A 41 -0.56 12.65 -10.12
N LEU A 42 -1.81 13.11 -10.25
CA LEU A 42 -2.68 13.40 -9.12
C LEU A 42 -3.07 12.12 -8.35
N GLY A 43 -3.49 11.06 -9.04
CA GLY A 43 -3.82 9.79 -8.40
C GLY A 43 -2.62 9.12 -7.74
N SER A 44 -1.42 9.26 -8.31
CA SER A 44 -0.18 8.86 -7.67
C SER A 44 0.06 9.63 -6.36
N CYS A 45 -0.12 10.95 -6.38
CA CYS A 45 0.01 11.79 -5.18
C CYS A 45 -0.96 11.37 -4.05
N TYR A 46 -2.22 11.09 -4.39
CA TYR A 46 -3.18 10.59 -3.40
C TYR A 46 -2.81 9.19 -2.87
N GLY A 47 -2.49 8.26 -3.78
CA GLY A 47 -2.26 6.86 -3.43
C GLY A 47 -0.94 6.57 -2.70
N THR A 48 0.12 7.35 -2.92
CA THR A 48 1.43 7.14 -2.25
C THR A 48 1.82 8.28 -1.32
N GLY A 49 1.36 9.49 -1.60
CA GLY A 49 1.73 10.69 -0.83
C GLY A 49 0.89 10.84 0.44
N LYS A 50 -0.44 10.78 0.29
CA LYS A 50 -1.39 11.10 1.38
C LYS A 50 -1.85 9.89 2.19
N LEU A 51 -1.84 8.70 1.59
CA LEU A 51 -2.17 7.46 2.31
C LEU A 51 -0.96 7.00 3.13
N LYS A 52 -1.18 6.71 4.42
CA LYS A 52 -0.19 6.14 5.34
C LYS A 52 -0.84 4.93 6.02
N VAL A 53 -0.35 3.74 5.67
CA VAL A 53 -0.82 2.47 6.22
C VAL A 53 0.24 1.96 7.18
N TYR A 54 -0.18 1.49 8.35
CA TYR A 54 0.67 0.91 9.37
C TYR A 54 0.24 -0.52 9.65
N ALA A 55 1.19 -1.41 9.85
CA ALA A 55 0.92 -2.80 10.20
C ALA A 55 0.42 -2.99 11.65
N GLY A 56 0.71 -2.02 12.53
CA GLY A 56 0.31 -2.03 13.94
C GLY A 56 -0.66 -0.91 14.30
N ASN A 57 -1.05 -0.85 15.57
CA ASN A 57 -2.05 0.11 16.06
C ASN A 57 -1.51 1.53 16.26
N GLU A 58 -0.20 1.73 16.15
CA GLU A 58 0.45 3.01 16.38
C GLU A 58 0.81 3.72 15.08
N HIS A 59 0.70 5.04 15.08
CA HIS A 59 1.01 5.90 13.94
C HIS A 59 1.76 7.16 14.39
N ASN A 60 2.74 7.60 13.61
CA ASN A 60 3.58 8.77 13.93
C ASN A 60 2.95 10.12 13.53
N HIS A 61 1.62 10.24 13.61
CA HIS A 61 0.85 11.41 13.13
C HIS A 61 0.34 12.33 14.24
N ALA A 62 1.02 12.37 15.39
CA ALA A 62 0.61 13.17 16.55
C ALA A 62 0.41 14.67 16.22
N ALA A 63 1.23 15.24 15.34
CA ALA A 63 1.13 16.66 14.94
C ALA A 63 -0.12 16.98 14.10
N GLN A 64 -0.73 15.98 13.44
CA GLN A 64 -1.86 16.16 12.53
C GLN A 64 -3.22 15.97 13.20
N GLN A 65 -3.23 15.55 14.47
CA GLN A 65 -4.44 15.34 15.27
C GLN A 65 -5.53 14.53 14.51
N PRO A 66 -5.24 13.28 14.12
CA PRO A 66 -6.18 12.46 13.37
C PRO A 66 -7.45 12.22 14.17
N GLN A 67 -8.60 12.39 13.51
CA GLN A 67 -9.91 12.07 14.07
C GLN A 67 -10.27 10.64 13.67
N VAL A 68 -10.80 9.87 14.62
CA VAL A 68 -11.29 8.52 14.35
C VAL A 68 -12.61 8.63 13.59
N LEU A 69 -12.68 8.01 12.42
CA LEU A 69 -13.93 7.81 11.67
C LEU A 69 -14.37 6.35 11.84
N ASP A 70 -15.66 6.15 12.09
CA ASP A 70 -16.32 4.84 12.06
C ASP A 70 -16.98 4.68 10.68
N ILE A 71 -16.60 3.65 9.92
CA ILE A 71 -17.04 3.39 8.53
C ILE A 71 -17.42 1.93 8.31
#